data_AF-A0A538AFP3-F1
#
_entry.id   AF-A0A538AFP3-F1
#
_cell.length_a   1.000
_cell.length_b   1.000
_cell.length_c   1.000
_cell.angle_alpha   90.00
_cell.angle_beta   90.00
_cell.angle_gamma   90.00
#
_symmetry.space_group_name_H-M   'P 1'
#
loop_
_entity.id
_entity.type
_entity.pdbx_description
1 polymer ?
#
loop_
_entity_poly.entity_id
_entity_poly.type
_entity_poly.pdbx_seq_one_letter_code
_entity_poly.pdbx_strand_id
1 'polypeptide(L)'
;MKKALAIAGLVSLSVVIGTTSLSAARTARKFSPHQEPRGIGNLVARGDRVMFVYDAGVKSATGAVYVRNDLQRRFVRVPLVRERGPATTYRALVPARLIRGHRLLYYAVLRDRKSRRTARVPAAGRSSAWILDRPVTVRLGTHVFGQTHAPGTVVARARADQVGWQLSEPGQGPSFGPQSFAVGSDRSIWLHDSLNDRMLVWNAGAPDTIARTVPLPARTADNDVALGPAGSIYVTSGQGHGLGYHIVLSRLDSIGRPIWTSRLAGDFFGNAQSFVVGTNSSLRTGPDGTLHVLAAMAGLPGGEQGWMPVAAPGGTPYSRAEQLRRTHWPYQPVTGGLRLVSESYVPPDTDTAPHEARFALVDRRGNVARSWRVLSRTDLSMNPTTPELVGGDPVVVLDATAQSTSGFQWEYVVLRLSRTGASERFSLARTVFGDNLLADLRIGPDGALYQLASAPSFGVVISRYSLEGRR
;
A
#
# COMPACT_ATOMS: atom_id res chain seq x y z
N MET A 1 5.02 -29.87 -15.60
CA MET A 1 5.63 -29.05 -14.54
C MET A 1 5.20 -27.61 -14.73
N LYS A 2 4.06 -27.23 -14.14
CA LYS A 2 3.48 -25.88 -14.24
C LYS A 2 3.98 -25.08 -13.04
N LYS A 3 4.96 -24.20 -13.25
CA LYS A 3 5.27 -23.14 -12.27
C LYS A 3 4.19 -22.08 -12.45
N ALA A 4 3.17 -22.13 -11.60
CA ALA A 4 2.26 -20.99 -11.46
C ALA A 4 3.10 -19.85 -10.89
N LEU A 5 3.23 -18.75 -11.65
CA LEU A 5 3.67 -17.48 -11.08
C LEU A 5 2.54 -17.04 -10.14
N ALA A 6 2.61 -17.44 -8.87
CA ALA A 6 1.84 -16.82 -7.82
C ALA A 6 2.43 -15.42 -7.61
N ILE A 7 1.91 -14.44 -8.35
CA ILE A 7 2.08 -13.03 -8.03
C ILE A 7 1.25 -12.80 -6.77
N ALA A 8 1.82 -13.15 -5.62
CA ALA A 8 1.40 -12.54 -4.38
C ALA A 8 1.49 -11.03 -4.60
N GLY A 9 0.42 -10.30 -4.32
CA GLY A 9 0.36 -8.84 -4.38
C GLY A 9 1.35 -8.20 -3.40
N LEU A 10 2.64 -8.30 -3.71
CA LEU A 10 3.56 -7.21 -3.47
C LEU A 10 3.08 -6.09 -4.38
N VAL A 11 2.67 -4.98 -3.79
CA VAL A 11 2.94 -3.70 -4.42
C VAL A 11 4.42 -3.72 -4.74
N SER A 12 4.75 -3.89 -6.01
CA SER A 12 6.12 -3.83 -6.51
C SER A 12 6.63 -2.43 -6.26
N LEU A 13 7.23 -2.20 -5.09
CA LEU A 13 8.46 -1.47 -5.10
C LEU A 13 9.41 -2.34 -5.92
N SER A 14 9.54 -2.03 -7.21
CA SER A 14 10.51 -2.67 -8.09
C SER A 14 11.91 -2.28 -7.59
N VAL A 15 12.34 -2.91 -6.51
CA VAL A 15 13.73 -2.89 -6.08
C VAL A 15 14.46 -3.77 -7.08
N VAL A 16 14.98 -3.16 -8.13
CA VAL A 16 16.09 -3.76 -8.88
C VAL A 16 17.23 -3.88 -7.88
N ILE A 17 17.35 -5.04 -7.25
CA ILE A 17 18.56 -5.41 -6.51
C ILE A 17 19.64 -5.59 -7.57
N GLY A 18 20.35 -4.51 -7.88
CA GLY A 18 21.58 -4.59 -8.64
C GLY A 18 22.54 -5.49 -7.87
N THR A 19 22.79 -6.70 -8.39
CA THR A 19 23.83 -7.58 -7.90
C THR A 19 25.19 -7.05 -8.33
N THR A 20 25.66 -5.96 -7.71
CA THR A 20 27.08 -5.64 -7.73
C THR A 20 27.73 -6.41 -6.59
N SER A 21 28.42 -7.47 -6.96
CA SER A 21 29.27 -8.28 -6.10
C SER A 21 30.44 -7.43 -5.58
N LEU A 22 30.21 -6.69 -4.50
CA LEU A 22 31.29 -6.14 -3.70
C LEU A 22 31.69 -7.21 -2.68
N SER A 23 32.92 -7.71 -2.86
CA SER A 23 33.55 -8.71 -2.00
C SER A 23 33.60 -8.20 -0.56
N ALA A 24 32.68 -8.67 0.28
CA ALA A 24 32.63 -8.32 1.69
C ALA A 24 33.48 -9.32 2.49
N ALA A 25 34.50 -8.81 3.18
CA ALA A 25 35.20 -9.52 4.23
C ALA A 25 34.18 -10.17 5.19
N ARG A 26 34.44 -11.44 5.59
CA ARG A 26 33.62 -12.23 6.53
C ARG A 26 33.57 -11.56 7.91
N THR A 27 32.75 -10.53 8.05
CA THR A 27 32.27 -10.07 9.35
C THR A 27 31.33 -11.15 9.90
N ALA A 28 31.56 -11.57 11.15
CA ALA A 28 30.74 -12.58 11.80
C ALA A 28 29.27 -12.16 11.77
N ARG A 29 28.43 -12.90 11.01
CA ARG A 29 27.00 -12.62 10.86
C ARG A 29 26.37 -12.44 12.24
N LYS A 30 25.85 -11.24 12.52
CA LYS A 30 25.12 -10.94 13.75
C LYS A 30 23.90 -11.87 13.83
N PHE A 31 23.66 -12.50 14.98
CA PHE A 31 22.46 -13.29 15.19
C PHE A 31 21.28 -12.32 15.32
N SER A 32 20.57 -12.10 14.21
CA SER A 32 19.54 -11.07 14.06
C SER A 32 18.30 -11.68 13.44
N PRO A 33 17.58 -12.55 14.17
CA PRO A 33 16.35 -13.14 13.68
C PRO A 33 15.30 -12.04 13.44
N HIS A 34 14.42 -12.27 12.48
CA HIS A 34 13.29 -11.39 12.18
C HIS A 34 12.03 -12.19 11.89
N GLN A 35 10.88 -11.52 11.98
CA GLN A 35 9.60 -12.12 11.59
C GLN A 35 9.45 -12.02 10.07
N GLU A 36 9.04 -13.12 9.46
CA GLU A 36 8.80 -13.19 8.02
C GLU A 36 7.42 -12.62 7.67
N PRO A 37 7.28 -11.86 6.56
CA PRO A 37 6.00 -11.29 6.13
C PRO A 37 4.90 -12.34 5.90
N ARG A 38 5.28 -13.55 5.47
CA ARG A 38 4.36 -14.68 5.24
C ARG A 38 3.81 -15.35 6.53
N GLY A 39 4.12 -14.80 7.69
CA GLY A 39 3.56 -15.22 8.97
C GLY A 39 2.21 -14.55 9.28
N ILE A 40 1.97 -14.27 10.56
CA ILE A 40 0.78 -13.55 11.01
C ILE A 40 0.77 -12.12 10.44
N GLY A 41 -0.39 -11.68 9.96
CA GLY A 41 -0.66 -10.29 9.61
C GLY A 41 -1.14 -9.46 10.82
N ASN A 42 -1.76 -8.34 10.54
CA ASN A 42 -2.28 -7.41 11.53
C ASN A 42 -3.75 -7.70 11.91
N LEU A 43 -4.54 -8.35 11.04
CA LEU A 43 -5.97 -8.60 11.27
C LEU A 43 -6.29 -10.10 11.27
N VAL A 44 -6.42 -10.71 12.44
CA VAL A 44 -6.82 -12.12 12.55
C VAL A 44 -8.31 -12.26 12.84
N ALA A 45 -8.96 -13.25 12.26
CA ALA A 45 -10.37 -13.57 12.51
C ALA A 45 -10.52 -14.90 13.27
N ARG A 46 -11.60 -15.02 14.03
CA ARG A 46 -11.92 -16.28 14.70
C ARG A 46 -12.12 -17.39 13.65
N GLY A 47 -11.48 -18.53 13.87
CA GLY A 47 -11.50 -19.68 12.95
C GLY A 47 -10.30 -19.71 12.00
N ASP A 48 -9.49 -18.65 11.97
CA ASP A 48 -8.25 -18.65 11.21
C ASP A 48 -7.27 -19.71 11.71
N ARG A 49 -6.48 -20.21 10.77
CA ARG A 49 -5.26 -20.93 11.06
C ARG A 49 -4.13 -19.92 11.08
N VAL A 50 -3.78 -19.39 12.26
CA VAL A 50 -2.75 -18.35 12.38
C VAL A 50 -1.38 -18.98 12.65
N MET A 51 -0.36 -18.55 11.92
CA MET A 51 1.00 -19.06 12.04
C MET A 51 2.00 -17.92 12.17
N PHE A 52 2.91 -18.02 13.14
CA PHE A 52 4.10 -17.18 13.16
C PHE A 52 5.21 -17.83 12.35
N VAL A 53 5.97 -17.03 11.60
CA VAL A 53 7.12 -17.48 10.80
C VAL A 53 8.29 -16.55 11.08
N TYR A 54 9.46 -17.11 11.33
CA TYR A 54 10.69 -16.38 11.65
C TYR A 54 11.88 -16.97 10.89
N ASP A 55 12.69 -16.12 10.28
CA ASP A 55 14.03 -16.51 9.84
C ASP A 55 15.03 -16.19 10.95
N ALA A 56 15.76 -17.22 11.39
CA ALA A 56 16.79 -17.08 12.40
C ALA A 56 18.18 -16.72 11.85
N GLY A 57 18.37 -16.79 10.53
CA GLY A 57 19.66 -16.63 9.84
C GLY A 57 20.67 -17.75 10.11
N VAL A 58 20.35 -18.71 11.00
CA VAL A 58 21.21 -19.84 11.36
C VAL A 58 20.39 -21.12 11.56
N LYS A 59 20.96 -22.27 11.17
CA LYS A 59 20.30 -23.59 11.25
C LYS A 59 20.25 -24.16 12.68
N SER A 60 21.11 -23.67 13.57
CA SER A 60 21.25 -24.10 14.96
C SER A 60 20.31 -23.38 15.92
N ALA A 61 19.42 -22.53 15.41
CA ALA A 61 18.48 -21.80 16.24
C ALA A 61 17.41 -22.74 16.83
N THR A 62 16.96 -22.40 18.03
CA THR A 62 15.80 -23.00 18.70
C THR A 62 15.06 -21.93 19.49
N GLY A 63 13.80 -22.15 19.82
CA GLY A 63 13.05 -21.13 20.53
C GLY A 63 11.59 -21.46 20.75
N ALA A 64 10.86 -20.46 21.19
CA ALA A 64 9.42 -20.50 21.32
C ALA A 64 8.82 -19.12 21.06
N VAL A 65 7.57 -19.13 20.60
CA VAL A 65 6.70 -17.97 20.61
C VAL A 65 5.91 -17.97 21.91
N TYR A 66 5.76 -16.80 22.50
CA TYR A 66 4.91 -16.55 23.64
C TYR A 66 3.74 -15.74 23.14
N VAL A 67 2.53 -16.31 23.23
CA VAL A 67 1.31 -15.72 22.69
C VAL A 67 0.19 -15.73 23.73
N ARG A 68 -0.60 -14.65 23.79
CA ARG A 68 -1.84 -14.57 24.57
C ARG A 68 -2.85 -13.69 23.86
N ASN A 69 -4.11 -13.81 24.24
CA ASN A 69 -5.06 -12.73 23.98
C ASN A 69 -5.12 -11.75 25.15
N ASP A 70 -5.84 -10.66 24.92
CA ASP A 70 -6.16 -9.64 25.92
C ASP A 70 -7.04 -10.14 27.07
N LEU A 71 -7.79 -11.24 26.88
CA LEU A 71 -8.57 -11.89 27.93
C LEU A 71 -7.72 -12.64 28.98
N GLN A 72 -6.45 -12.90 28.68
CA GLN A 72 -5.55 -13.67 29.55
C GLN A 72 -4.38 -12.82 30.04
N ARG A 73 -3.97 -13.00 31.29
CA ARG A 73 -2.79 -12.30 31.84
C ARG A 73 -1.47 -12.97 31.48
N ARG A 74 -1.46 -14.29 31.29
CA ARG A 74 -0.24 -15.09 31.08
C ARG A 74 -0.06 -15.45 29.61
N PHE A 75 1.18 -15.48 29.16
CA PHE A 75 1.53 -15.98 27.83
C PHE A 75 1.55 -17.50 27.80
N VAL A 76 1.01 -18.07 26.72
CA VAL A 76 1.16 -19.48 26.37
C VAL A 76 2.42 -19.63 25.55
N ARG A 77 3.30 -20.53 25.99
CA ARG A 77 4.52 -20.89 25.26
C ARG A 77 4.18 -21.89 24.16
N VAL A 78 4.51 -21.54 22.92
CA VAL A 78 4.34 -22.37 21.72
C VAL A 78 5.73 -22.65 21.14
N PRO A 79 6.21 -23.90 21.14
CA PRO A 79 7.52 -24.23 20.59
C PRO A 79 7.63 -23.86 19.11
N LEU A 80 8.79 -23.31 18.72
CA LEU A 80 9.12 -23.12 17.31
C LEU A 80 9.55 -24.44 16.70
N VAL A 81 8.95 -24.79 15.57
CA VAL A 81 9.28 -25.98 14.79
C VAL A 81 9.96 -25.53 13.50
N ARG A 82 10.99 -26.25 13.09
CA ARG A 82 11.68 -25.96 11.83
C ARG A 82 10.74 -26.18 10.65
N GLU A 83 10.77 -25.26 9.69
CA GLU A 83 9.95 -25.36 8.49
C GLU A 83 10.59 -26.31 7.45
N ARG A 84 9.76 -26.97 6.63
CA ARG A 84 10.22 -27.67 5.43
C ARG A 84 10.50 -26.59 4.37
N GLY A 85 11.74 -26.12 4.28
CA GLY A 85 12.10 -24.98 3.44
C GLY A 85 13.52 -24.48 3.70
N PRO A 86 13.79 -23.16 3.61
CA PRO A 86 15.09 -22.61 3.93
C PRO A 86 15.57 -23.08 5.30
N ALA A 87 16.83 -23.46 5.37
CA ALA A 87 17.36 -24.21 6.49
C ALA A 87 17.35 -23.46 7.84
N THR A 88 17.02 -22.16 7.82
CA THR A 88 17.05 -21.21 8.94
C THR A 88 15.66 -20.71 9.35
N THR A 89 14.59 -21.19 8.72
CA THR A 89 13.22 -20.73 8.99
C THR A 89 12.47 -21.64 9.96
N TYR A 90 11.71 -21.01 10.87
CA TYR A 90 10.96 -21.66 11.93
C TYR A 90 9.55 -21.11 11.99
N ARG A 91 8.60 -21.98 12.36
CA ARG A 91 7.18 -21.65 12.46
C ARG A 91 6.55 -22.11 13.77
N ALA A 92 5.49 -21.43 14.19
CA ALA A 92 4.67 -21.81 15.33
C ALA A 92 3.19 -21.55 15.03
N LEU A 93 2.36 -22.59 15.22
CA LEU A 93 0.91 -22.47 15.04
C LEU A 93 0.26 -21.89 16.30
N VAL A 94 -0.56 -20.86 16.14
CA VAL A 94 -1.30 -20.26 17.25
C VAL A 94 -2.42 -21.20 17.69
N PRO A 95 -2.51 -21.55 18.99
CA PRO A 95 -3.64 -22.31 19.50
C PRO A 95 -4.96 -21.57 19.25
N ALA A 96 -5.93 -22.21 18.60
CA ALA A 96 -7.20 -21.60 18.20
C ALA A 96 -7.97 -20.94 19.36
N ARG A 97 -7.82 -21.47 20.59
CA ARG A 97 -8.41 -20.89 21.81
C ARG A 97 -7.92 -19.46 22.12
N LEU A 98 -6.77 -19.05 21.60
CA LEU A 98 -6.19 -17.72 21.78
C LEU A 98 -6.70 -16.71 20.74
N ILE A 99 -7.36 -17.16 19.68
CA ILE A 99 -7.92 -16.28 18.63
C ILE A 99 -9.34 -15.86 19.06
N ARG A 100 -9.40 -15.16 20.21
CA ARG A 100 -10.61 -14.63 20.85
C ARG A 100 -10.26 -13.36 21.61
N GLY A 101 -11.24 -12.48 21.85
CA GLY A 101 -11.02 -11.16 22.44
C GLY A 101 -10.79 -10.11 21.33
N HIS A 102 -10.07 -9.03 21.64
CA HIS A 102 -9.84 -7.94 20.69
C HIS A 102 -8.40 -7.87 20.18
N ARG A 103 -7.45 -8.48 20.89
CA ARG A 103 -6.03 -8.46 20.52
C ARG A 103 -5.33 -9.77 20.81
N LEU A 104 -4.46 -10.16 19.88
CA LEU A 104 -3.44 -11.19 20.08
C LEU A 104 -2.12 -10.50 20.34
N LEU A 105 -1.50 -10.75 21.49
CA LEU A 105 -0.22 -10.20 21.91
C LEU A 105 0.84 -11.29 21.83
N TYR A 106 2.01 -10.99 21.25
CA TYR A 106 3.02 -12.01 21.06
C TYR A 106 4.46 -11.49 20.99
N TYR A 107 5.40 -12.39 21.24
CA TYR A 107 6.83 -12.21 20.97
C TYR A 107 7.50 -13.58 20.85
N ALA A 108 8.64 -13.64 20.15
CA ALA A 108 9.47 -14.84 20.07
C ALA A 108 10.77 -14.66 20.84
N VAL A 109 11.31 -15.77 21.37
CA VAL A 109 12.68 -15.86 21.85
C VAL A 109 13.38 -16.95 21.06
N LEU A 110 14.38 -16.57 20.28
CA LEU A 110 15.23 -17.49 19.52
C LEU A 110 16.64 -17.49 20.12
N ARG A 111 17.25 -18.66 20.17
CA ARG A 111 18.60 -18.88 20.68
C ARG A 111 19.40 -19.69 19.68
N ASP A 112 20.54 -19.17 19.26
CA ASP A 112 21.53 -19.94 18.51
C ASP A 112 22.33 -20.83 19.48
N ARG A 113 22.24 -22.14 19.30
CA ARG A 113 22.98 -23.10 20.15
C ARG A 113 24.50 -23.01 19.98
N LYS A 114 24.99 -22.58 18.80
CA LYS A 114 26.43 -22.52 18.52
C LYS A 114 27.09 -21.29 19.14
N SER A 115 26.59 -20.10 18.84
CA SER A 115 27.12 -18.86 19.43
C SER A 115 26.60 -18.56 20.84
N ARG A 116 25.64 -19.36 21.33
CA ARG A 116 24.90 -19.13 22.59
C ARG A 116 24.13 -17.81 22.67
N ARG A 117 24.05 -17.06 21.56
CA ARG A 117 23.33 -15.79 21.47
C ARG A 117 21.82 -16.02 21.54
N THR A 118 21.12 -15.10 22.18
CA THR A 118 19.66 -15.09 22.31
C THR A 118 19.13 -13.76 21.78
N ALA A 119 18.01 -13.80 21.08
CA ALA A 119 17.35 -12.62 20.54
C ALA A 119 15.83 -12.72 20.76
N ARG A 120 15.22 -11.57 21.00
CA ARG A 120 13.77 -11.42 21.10
C ARG A 120 13.25 -10.75 19.82
N VAL A 121 12.13 -11.25 19.29
CA VAL A 121 11.49 -10.70 18.10
C VAL A 121 10.03 -10.33 18.40
N PRO A 122 9.62 -9.07 18.22
CA PRO A 122 10.46 -7.91 17.87
C PRO A 122 11.40 -7.53 19.03
N ALA A 123 12.50 -6.84 18.71
CA ALA A 123 13.47 -6.37 19.71
C ALA A 123 12.85 -5.41 20.75
N ALA A 124 11.83 -4.65 20.34
CA ALA A 124 11.05 -3.74 21.18
C ALA A 124 10.18 -4.44 22.25
N GLY A 125 10.12 -5.78 22.26
CA GLY A 125 9.57 -6.56 23.36
C GLY A 125 8.36 -7.40 23.00
N ARG A 126 7.31 -6.81 22.42
CA ARG A 126 6.12 -7.53 21.94
C ARG A 126 5.48 -6.82 20.76
N SER A 127 4.80 -7.60 19.92
CA SER A 127 3.90 -7.10 18.88
C SER A 127 2.44 -7.51 19.19
N SER A 128 1.52 -7.04 18.35
CA SER A 128 0.10 -7.36 18.45
C SER A 128 -0.58 -7.44 17.09
N ALA A 129 -1.59 -8.30 17.00
CA ALA A 129 -2.57 -8.29 15.92
C ALA A 129 -3.96 -8.02 16.49
N TRP A 130 -4.82 -7.33 15.75
CA TRP A 130 -6.22 -7.15 16.11
C TRP A 130 -7.00 -8.43 15.80
N ILE A 131 -7.85 -8.84 16.73
CA ILE A 131 -8.78 -9.94 16.53
C ILE A 131 -10.10 -9.33 16.07
N LEU A 132 -10.52 -9.66 14.86
CA LEU A 132 -11.79 -9.24 14.28
C LEU A 132 -12.93 -10.01 14.98
N ASP A 133 -13.51 -9.41 16.02
CA ASP A 133 -14.74 -9.92 16.63
C ASP A 133 -15.94 -9.55 15.74
N ARG A 134 -16.57 -10.56 15.14
CA ARG A 134 -17.76 -10.44 14.29
C ARG A 134 -17.63 -9.40 13.16
N PRO A 135 -16.64 -9.54 12.26
CA PRO A 135 -16.53 -8.66 11.11
C PRO A 135 -17.74 -8.81 10.18
N VAL A 136 -18.13 -7.70 9.55
CA VAL A 136 -19.12 -7.72 8.47
C VAL A 136 -18.56 -8.52 7.30
N THR A 137 -19.30 -9.51 6.82
CA THR A 137 -18.85 -10.36 5.71
C THR A 137 -19.44 -9.88 4.40
N VAL A 138 -18.58 -9.49 3.45
CA VAL A 138 -18.96 -9.13 2.07
C VAL A 138 -18.56 -10.28 1.15
N ARG A 139 -19.53 -10.91 0.50
CA ARG A 139 -19.29 -12.04 -0.42
C ARG A 139 -19.34 -11.55 -1.86
N LEU A 140 -18.20 -11.55 -2.54
CA LEU A 140 -18.10 -11.15 -3.94
C LEU A 140 -18.58 -12.24 -4.89
N GLY A 141 -18.41 -13.53 -4.54
CA GLY A 141 -18.68 -14.62 -5.47
C GLY A 141 -17.57 -14.72 -6.52
N THR A 142 -17.91 -15.20 -7.72
CA THR A 142 -16.97 -15.24 -8.86
C THR A 142 -17.09 -13.93 -9.64
N HIS A 143 -15.95 -13.27 -9.89
CA HIS A 143 -15.90 -12.04 -10.68
C HIS A 143 -16.24 -12.31 -12.15
N VAL A 144 -17.00 -11.41 -12.77
CA VAL A 144 -17.36 -11.47 -14.19
C VAL A 144 -16.61 -10.37 -14.92
N PHE A 145 -15.49 -10.74 -15.55
CA PHE A 145 -14.68 -9.81 -16.32
C PHE A 145 -15.44 -9.27 -17.55
N GLY A 146 -15.16 -8.04 -17.92
CA GLY A 146 -15.80 -7.30 -19.00
C GLY A 146 -17.08 -6.56 -18.60
N GLN A 147 -17.63 -6.82 -17.40
CA GLN A 147 -18.82 -6.14 -16.88
C GLN A 147 -18.43 -4.93 -16.04
N THR A 148 -17.91 -3.90 -16.70
CA THR A 148 -17.43 -2.69 -16.03
C THR A 148 -18.51 -1.61 -15.96
N HIS A 149 -18.46 -0.83 -14.89
CA HIS A 149 -19.39 0.26 -14.65
C HIS A 149 -19.01 1.46 -15.50
N ALA A 150 -19.98 2.01 -16.24
CA ALA A 150 -19.76 3.21 -17.03
C ALA A 150 -19.53 4.43 -16.13
N PRO A 151 -18.69 5.38 -16.53
CA PRO A 151 -18.52 6.62 -15.78
C PRO A 151 -19.79 7.45 -15.79
N GLY A 152 -20.03 8.18 -14.70
CA GLY A 152 -21.14 9.14 -14.66
C GLY A 152 -20.84 10.37 -15.52
N THR A 153 -19.59 10.85 -15.48
CA THR A 153 -19.16 12.02 -16.24
C THR A 153 -17.66 11.96 -16.50
N VAL A 154 -17.21 12.45 -17.66
CA VAL A 154 -15.80 12.73 -17.92
C VAL A 154 -15.47 14.15 -17.46
N VAL A 155 -14.43 14.28 -16.64
CA VAL A 155 -14.06 15.54 -15.98
C VAL A 155 -12.76 16.14 -16.51
N ALA A 156 -11.98 15.39 -17.29
CA ALA A 156 -10.84 15.89 -18.04
C ALA A 156 -10.54 15.00 -19.24
N ARG A 157 -10.13 15.62 -20.35
CA ARG A 157 -9.59 14.97 -21.54
C ARG A 157 -8.34 15.69 -22.03
N ALA A 158 -7.35 14.90 -22.45
CA ALA A 158 -6.24 15.35 -23.27
C ALA A 158 -6.10 14.37 -24.44
N ARG A 159 -5.84 14.86 -25.64
CA ARG A 159 -5.51 14.01 -26.78
C ARG A 159 -4.11 13.41 -26.62
N ALA A 160 -3.82 12.37 -27.41
CA ALA A 160 -2.53 11.71 -27.37
C ALA A 160 -1.34 12.64 -27.68
N ASP A 161 -1.51 13.63 -28.56
CA ASP A 161 -0.52 14.66 -28.90
C ASP A 161 -0.32 15.73 -27.81
N GLN A 162 -1.17 15.75 -26.79
CA GLN A 162 -1.14 16.74 -25.70
C GLN A 162 -0.45 16.23 -24.44
N VAL A 163 -0.03 14.95 -24.39
CA VAL A 163 0.64 14.33 -23.24
C VAL A 163 1.85 13.52 -23.70
N GLY A 164 2.76 13.22 -22.79
CA GLY A 164 3.98 12.46 -23.08
C GLY A 164 3.75 10.96 -23.09
N TRP A 165 4.49 10.26 -23.95
CA TRP A 165 4.50 8.80 -24.04
C TRP A 165 5.92 8.27 -24.17
N GLN A 166 6.24 7.24 -23.41
CA GLN A 166 7.42 6.42 -23.60
C GLN A 166 6.95 5.11 -24.21
N LEU A 167 7.24 4.92 -25.49
CA LEU A 167 6.92 3.70 -26.22
C LEU A 167 8.19 2.86 -26.32
N SER A 168 8.24 1.75 -25.59
CA SER A 168 9.33 0.78 -25.72
C SER A 168 8.93 -0.29 -26.73
N GLU A 169 9.89 -0.74 -27.55
CA GLU A 169 9.69 -1.92 -28.37
C GLU A 169 9.41 -3.16 -27.48
N PRO A 170 8.66 -4.16 -28.00
CA PRO A 170 8.40 -5.39 -27.26
C PRO A 170 9.71 -6.02 -26.73
N GLY A 171 9.81 -6.15 -25.41
CA GLY A 171 10.99 -6.74 -24.73
C GLY A 171 12.15 -5.78 -24.45
N GLN A 172 12.08 -4.51 -24.86
CA GLN A 172 13.14 -3.49 -24.67
C GLN A 172 12.91 -2.58 -23.45
N GLY A 173 11.94 -2.90 -22.60
CA GLY A 173 11.65 -2.17 -21.37
C GLY A 173 10.17 -1.80 -21.23
N PRO A 174 9.81 -1.17 -20.12
CA PRO A 174 8.43 -0.76 -19.85
C PRO A 174 8.05 0.48 -20.67
N SER A 175 6.84 0.43 -21.24
CA SER A 175 6.19 1.60 -21.85
C SER A 175 5.40 2.37 -20.78
N PHE A 176 5.35 3.70 -20.90
CA PHE A 176 4.70 4.57 -19.94
C PHE A 176 3.93 5.70 -20.62
N GLY A 177 2.92 6.21 -19.91
CA GLY A 177 2.22 7.45 -20.20
C GLY A 177 1.83 8.11 -18.87
N PRO A 178 0.91 9.08 -18.86
CA PRO A 178 0.40 9.64 -17.61
C PRO A 178 -0.26 8.56 -16.74
N GLN A 179 0.12 8.49 -15.46
CA GLN A 179 -0.31 7.44 -14.52
C GLN A 179 -0.93 7.96 -13.23
N SER A 180 -0.80 9.26 -12.93
CA SER A 180 -1.36 9.86 -11.71
C SER A 180 -1.98 11.22 -12.00
N PHE A 181 -2.85 11.65 -11.09
CA PHE A 181 -3.54 12.92 -11.13
C PHE A 181 -3.92 13.34 -9.71
N ALA A 182 -4.42 14.55 -9.52
CA ALA A 182 -5.03 15.00 -8.27
C ALA A 182 -6.35 15.72 -8.55
N VAL A 183 -7.23 15.74 -7.54
CA VAL A 183 -8.50 16.47 -7.57
C VAL A 183 -8.42 17.59 -6.55
N GLY A 184 -8.50 18.84 -7.01
CA GLY A 184 -8.51 20.03 -6.15
C GLY A 184 -9.81 20.14 -5.35
N SER A 185 -9.78 20.89 -4.24
CA SER A 185 -10.97 21.14 -3.40
C SER A 185 -12.10 21.87 -4.16
N ASP A 186 -11.74 22.64 -5.17
CA ASP A 186 -12.63 23.30 -6.14
C ASP A 186 -13.12 22.36 -7.26
N ARG A 187 -12.77 21.07 -7.18
CA ARG A 187 -12.99 20.02 -8.18
C ARG A 187 -12.24 20.25 -9.50
N SER A 188 -11.21 21.10 -9.52
CA SER A 188 -10.25 21.14 -10.62
C SER A 188 -9.52 19.80 -10.73
N ILE A 189 -9.19 19.39 -11.94
CA ILE A 189 -8.47 18.15 -12.21
C ILE A 189 -7.05 18.50 -12.59
N TRP A 190 -6.07 17.85 -11.98
CA TRP A 190 -4.66 18.09 -12.19
C TRP A 190 -3.98 16.80 -12.63
N LEU A 191 -3.75 16.62 -13.93
CA LEU A 191 -3.04 15.46 -14.47
C LEU A 191 -1.54 15.66 -14.32
N HIS A 192 -0.84 14.63 -13.85
CA HIS A 192 0.62 14.59 -13.88
C HIS A 192 1.09 14.04 -15.22
N ASP A 193 1.47 14.94 -16.13
CA ASP A 193 2.07 14.61 -17.43
C ASP A 193 3.59 14.46 -17.25
N SER A 194 3.96 13.37 -16.58
CA SER A 194 5.26 13.17 -15.96
C SER A 194 6.42 13.09 -16.96
N LEU A 195 6.15 12.63 -18.19
CA LEU A 195 7.14 12.57 -19.28
C LEU A 195 7.41 13.94 -19.92
N ASN A 196 6.55 14.92 -19.69
CA ASN A 196 6.74 16.31 -20.09
C ASN A 196 7.03 17.24 -18.89
N ASP A 197 7.33 16.66 -17.72
CA ASP A 197 7.65 17.37 -16.47
C ASP A 197 6.69 18.54 -16.18
N ARG A 198 5.38 18.28 -16.23
CA ARG A 198 4.35 19.29 -15.99
C ARG A 198 3.06 18.72 -15.40
N MET A 199 2.24 19.59 -14.85
CA MET A 199 0.83 19.34 -14.58
C MET A 199 -0.04 19.98 -15.65
N LEU A 200 -1.02 19.25 -16.16
CA LEU A 200 -2.12 19.81 -16.95
C LEU A 200 -3.33 19.97 -16.05
N VAL A 201 -4.04 21.10 -16.16
CA VAL A 201 -5.15 21.40 -15.24
C VAL A 201 -6.41 21.77 -15.98
N TRP A 202 -7.54 21.22 -15.53
CA TRP A 202 -8.88 21.52 -16.00
C TRP A 202 -9.69 22.18 -14.89
N ASN A 203 -10.49 23.17 -15.26
CA ASN A 203 -11.51 23.72 -14.37
C ASN A 203 -12.67 22.73 -14.24
N ALA A 204 -13.33 22.72 -13.08
CA ALA A 204 -14.52 21.90 -12.89
C ALA A 204 -15.59 22.22 -13.95
N GLY A 205 -16.10 21.18 -14.62
CA GLY A 205 -17.13 21.32 -15.66
C GLY A 205 -16.63 21.69 -17.05
N ALA A 206 -15.32 21.84 -17.25
CA ALA A 206 -14.71 22.12 -18.56
C ALA A 206 -13.74 20.99 -18.98
N PRO A 207 -14.25 19.77 -19.22
CA PRO A 207 -13.39 18.59 -19.41
C PRO A 207 -12.54 18.63 -20.68
N ASP A 208 -12.97 19.35 -21.71
CA ASP A 208 -12.30 19.37 -23.02
C ASP A 208 -11.29 20.52 -23.18
N THR A 209 -11.09 21.34 -22.14
CA THR A 209 -10.20 22.51 -22.19
C THR A 209 -9.18 22.48 -21.06
N ILE A 210 -7.90 22.33 -21.42
CA ILE A 210 -6.78 22.52 -20.50
C ILE A 210 -6.72 24.01 -20.16
N ALA A 211 -7.05 24.35 -18.91
CA ALA A 211 -7.13 25.72 -18.42
C ALA A 211 -5.75 26.31 -18.11
N ARG A 212 -4.80 25.47 -17.64
CA ARG A 212 -3.42 25.87 -17.38
C ARG A 212 -2.47 24.68 -17.47
N THR A 213 -1.21 25.01 -17.71
CA THR A 213 -0.07 24.09 -17.60
C THR A 213 0.86 24.63 -16.52
N VAL A 214 1.28 23.77 -15.60
CA VAL A 214 2.19 24.13 -14.51
C VAL A 214 3.47 23.32 -14.63
N PRO A 215 4.66 23.94 -14.79
CA PRO A 215 5.90 23.19 -14.88
C PRO A 215 6.22 22.47 -13.56
N LEU A 216 6.81 21.28 -13.66
CA LEU A 216 7.40 20.56 -12.55
C LEU A 216 8.93 20.52 -12.71
N PRO A 217 9.68 20.28 -11.62
CA PRO A 217 11.11 19.99 -11.72
C PRO A 217 11.37 18.81 -12.65
N ALA A 218 12.48 18.83 -13.39
CA ALA A 218 12.84 17.76 -14.32
C ALA A 218 12.99 16.39 -13.63
N ARG A 219 12.66 15.30 -14.34
CA ARG A 219 12.70 13.89 -13.89
C ARG A 219 11.60 13.50 -12.89
N THR A 220 10.35 13.75 -13.27
CA THR A 220 9.19 13.34 -12.47
C THR A 220 8.43 12.12 -12.99
N ALA A 221 8.93 11.47 -14.04
CA ALA A 221 8.29 10.36 -14.75
C ALA A 221 7.59 9.32 -13.84
N ASP A 222 8.27 8.89 -12.78
CA ASP A 222 7.83 7.80 -11.89
C ASP A 222 7.32 8.31 -10.53
N ASN A 223 7.04 9.61 -10.39
CA ASN A 223 6.77 10.22 -9.09
C ASN A 223 5.28 10.42 -8.89
N ASP A 224 4.79 10.27 -7.66
CA ASP A 224 3.42 10.69 -7.36
C ASP A 224 3.36 12.19 -7.06
N VAL A 225 2.16 12.77 -7.19
CA VAL A 225 1.87 14.17 -6.86
C VAL A 225 0.70 14.28 -5.88
N ALA A 226 0.71 15.35 -5.09
CA ALA A 226 -0.42 15.73 -4.25
C ALA A 226 -0.61 17.25 -4.22
N LEU A 227 -1.85 17.67 -4.00
CA LEU A 227 -2.16 19.09 -3.80
C LEU A 227 -2.10 19.44 -2.31
N GLY A 228 -1.51 20.59 -2.05
CA GLY A 228 -1.35 21.18 -0.74
C GLY A 228 -2.18 22.46 -0.53
N PRO A 229 -1.94 23.16 0.58
CA PRO A 229 -2.60 24.41 0.90
C PRO A 229 -2.41 25.47 -0.19
N ALA A 230 -3.45 26.25 -0.45
CA ALA A 230 -3.47 27.30 -1.47
C ALA A 230 -3.11 26.80 -2.89
N GLY A 231 -3.39 25.54 -3.20
CA GLY A 231 -3.10 24.96 -4.52
C GLY A 231 -1.62 24.71 -4.78
N SER A 232 -0.77 24.71 -3.74
CA SER A 232 0.63 24.30 -3.85
C SER A 232 0.73 22.83 -4.29
N ILE A 233 1.82 22.46 -4.95
CA ILE A 233 2.02 21.12 -5.47
C ILE A 233 3.12 20.43 -4.68
N TYR A 234 2.90 19.18 -4.32
CA TYR A 234 3.90 18.31 -3.73
C TYR A 234 4.31 17.24 -4.73
N VAL A 235 5.61 17.02 -4.86
CA VAL A 235 6.18 16.01 -5.74
C VAL A 235 7.40 15.37 -5.07
N THR A 236 7.47 14.04 -5.08
CA THR A 236 8.66 13.30 -4.69
C THR A 236 9.72 13.40 -5.78
N SER A 237 10.99 13.21 -5.45
CA SER A 237 12.05 12.97 -6.44
C SER A 237 13.27 12.33 -5.79
N GLY A 238 14.18 11.77 -6.61
CA GLY A 238 15.47 11.25 -6.15
C GLY A 238 16.57 12.31 -6.26
N GLN A 239 17.43 12.40 -5.25
CA GLN A 239 18.61 13.29 -5.25
C GLN A 239 19.87 12.52 -4.83
N GLY A 240 21.00 12.86 -5.48
CA GLY A 240 22.30 12.24 -5.23
C GLY A 240 22.58 11.02 -6.13
N HIS A 241 23.73 10.38 -5.91
CA HIS A 241 24.19 9.23 -6.67
C HIS A 241 24.81 8.17 -5.75
N GLY A 242 24.80 6.90 -6.18
CA GLY A 242 25.37 5.78 -5.43
C GLY A 242 24.87 5.72 -3.99
N LEU A 243 25.79 5.61 -3.03
CA LEU A 243 25.48 5.55 -1.59
C LEU A 243 24.90 6.87 -1.03
N GLY A 244 24.98 7.98 -1.77
CA GLY A 244 24.41 9.27 -1.39
C GLY A 244 22.98 9.50 -1.90
N TYR A 245 22.43 8.57 -2.69
CA TYR A 245 21.08 8.67 -3.22
C TYR A 245 20.03 8.65 -2.11
N HIS A 246 19.07 9.58 -2.16
CA HIS A 246 17.96 9.65 -1.22
C HIS A 246 16.73 10.29 -1.86
N ILE A 247 15.57 10.06 -1.26
CA ILE A 247 14.30 10.64 -1.71
C ILE A 247 14.07 11.98 -1.02
N VAL A 248 13.62 12.96 -1.79
CA VAL A 248 13.19 14.27 -1.33
C VAL A 248 11.74 14.52 -1.70
N LEU A 249 11.11 15.41 -0.95
CA LEU A 249 9.81 16.00 -1.24
C LEU A 249 10.04 17.47 -1.56
N SER A 250 9.54 17.93 -2.69
CA SER A 250 9.51 19.34 -3.04
C SER A 250 8.09 19.87 -2.93
N ARG A 251 7.97 21.09 -2.38
CA ARG A 251 6.74 21.88 -2.42
C ARG A 251 6.94 23.01 -3.42
N LEU A 252 6.02 23.12 -4.36
CA LEU A 252 5.95 24.18 -5.35
C LEU A 252 4.72 25.06 -5.09
N ASP A 253 4.74 26.32 -5.47
CA ASP A 253 3.54 27.13 -5.51
C ASP A 253 2.58 26.66 -6.62
N SER A 254 1.41 27.31 -6.74
CA SER A 254 0.37 26.92 -7.70
C SER A 254 0.75 27.13 -9.18
N ILE A 255 1.92 27.74 -9.45
CA ILE A 255 2.46 27.98 -10.79
C ILE A 255 3.81 27.26 -10.99
N GLY A 256 4.20 26.38 -10.07
CA GLY A 256 5.35 25.48 -10.23
C GLY A 256 6.68 26.04 -9.70
N ARG A 257 6.70 27.19 -9.03
CA ARG A 257 7.93 27.73 -8.45
C ARG A 257 8.28 27.01 -7.14
N PRO A 258 9.54 26.59 -6.93
CA PRO A 258 9.94 25.94 -5.69
C PRO A 258 9.73 26.84 -4.46
N ILE A 259 9.08 26.31 -3.43
CA ILE A 259 8.97 26.93 -2.10
C ILE A 259 10.04 26.33 -1.18
N TRP A 260 10.11 24.99 -1.13
CA TRP A 260 11.14 24.28 -0.37
C TRP A 260 11.33 22.85 -0.89
N THR A 261 12.46 22.25 -0.55
CA THR A 261 12.75 20.83 -0.72
C THR A 261 13.24 20.25 0.61
N SER A 262 12.71 19.09 1.00
CA SER A 262 13.06 18.42 2.26
C SER A 262 13.30 16.94 2.04
N ARG A 263 14.29 16.38 2.75
CA ARG A 263 14.62 14.95 2.66
C ARG A 263 13.58 14.10 3.39
N LEU A 264 13.13 13.02 2.75
CA LEU A 264 12.26 12.03 3.36
C LEU A 264 13.06 11.08 4.27
N ALA A 265 12.40 10.61 5.32
CA ALA A 265 12.90 9.59 6.22
C ALA A 265 12.68 8.22 5.57
N GLY A 266 13.75 7.69 4.98
CA GLY A 266 13.73 6.36 4.38
C GLY A 266 14.88 6.20 3.39
N ASP A 267 15.18 4.94 3.11
CA ASP A 267 16.20 4.54 2.16
C ASP A 267 15.51 3.80 1.01
N PHE A 268 15.92 4.10 -0.22
CA PHE A 268 15.36 3.46 -1.41
C PHE A 268 15.63 1.94 -1.43
N PHE A 269 16.82 1.53 -0.98
CA PHE A 269 17.26 0.13 -0.89
C PHE A 269 17.22 -0.40 0.55
N GLY A 270 16.27 0.09 1.37
CA GLY A 270 16.26 -0.14 2.81
C GLY A 270 16.44 -1.62 3.21
N ASN A 271 16.98 -1.84 4.40
CA ASN A 271 17.09 -3.18 4.98
C ASN A 271 15.85 -3.47 5.85
N ALA A 272 15.78 -4.67 6.44
CA ALA A 272 14.66 -5.07 7.29
C ALA A 272 14.36 -4.11 8.47
N GLN A 273 15.26 -3.17 8.80
CA GLN A 273 15.10 -2.23 9.91
C GLN A 273 14.95 -0.76 9.50
N SER A 274 14.89 -0.44 8.21
CA SER A 274 14.70 0.93 7.74
C SER A 274 13.37 1.16 7.03
N PHE A 275 12.93 2.41 7.04
CA PHE A 275 11.81 2.88 6.24
C PHE A 275 12.21 2.75 4.78
N VAL A 276 11.36 2.12 3.99
CA VAL A 276 11.54 2.03 2.55
C VAL A 276 10.55 3.00 1.91
N VAL A 277 11.09 3.95 1.15
CA VAL A 277 10.33 4.93 0.38
C VAL A 277 10.96 5.00 -1.01
N GLY A 278 10.13 4.86 -2.04
CA GLY A 278 10.47 5.04 -3.44
C GLY A 278 10.08 6.41 -3.96
N THR A 279 10.60 6.80 -5.12
CA THR A 279 10.10 7.97 -5.86
C THR A 279 8.63 7.82 -6.24
N ASN A 280 8.20 6.60 -6.56
CA ASN A 280 6.83 6.21 -6.87
C ASN A 280 5.93 5.98 -5.65
N SER A 281 6.38 6.36 -4.45
CA SER A 281 5.55 6.22 -3.25
C SER A 281 4.38 7.19 -3.27
N SER A 282 3.17 6.67 -3.09
CA SER A 282 1.94 7.46 -3.16
C SER A 282 1.94 8.62 -2.17
N LEU A 283 1.53 9.80 -2.63
CA LEU A 283 1.36 10.99 -1.83
C LEU A 283 -0.12 11.24 -1.56
N ARG A 284 -0.43 11.65 -0.33
CA ARG A 284 -1.79 11.94 0.07
C ARG A 284 -1.89 13.02 1.13
N THR A 285 -2.78 13.97 0.90
CA THR A 285 -3.24 14.88 1.95
C THR A 285 -4.28 14.17 2.80
N GLY A 286 -3.97 14.00 4.07
CA GLY A 286 -4.87 13.41 5.06
C GLY A 286 -6.03 14.34 5.40
N PRO A 287 -7.03 13.85 6.14
CA PRO A 287 -8.24 14.59 6.48
C PRO A 287 -8.00 15.81 7.37
N ASP A 288 -6.87 15.85 8.08
CA ASP A 288 -6.41 16.98 8.88
C ASP A 288 -5.55 17.98 8.09
N GLY A 289 -5.37 17.76 6.79
CA GLY A 289 -4.48 18.53 5.92
C GLY A 289 -3.02 18.09 5.96
N THR A 290 -2.64 17.14 6.84
CA THR A 290 -1.27 16.64 6.92
C THR A 290 -0.95 15.84 5.65
N LEU A 291 0.14 16.19 4.95
CA LEU A 291 0.62 15.39 3.83
C LEU A 291 1.34 14.14 4.34
N HIS A 292 1.00 13.01 3.76
CA HIS A 292 1.62 11.72 4.01
C HIS A 292 2.22 11.14 2.73
N VAL A 293 3.25 10.33 2.90
CA VAL A 293 3.82 9.46 1.86
C VAL A 293 3.66 8.01 2.30
N LEU A 294 3.34 7.12 1.36
CA LEU A 294 3.34 5.69 1.63
C LEU A 294 4.78 5.23 1.87
N ALA A 295 5.00 4.58 3.00
CA ALA A 295 6.26 3.95 3.36
C ALA A 295 6.02 2.47 3.67
N ALA A 296 7.07 1.67 3.54
CA ALA A 296 7.06 0.27 3.94
C ALA A 296 8.16 -0.02 4.98
N MET A 297 7.94 -1.02 5.83
CA MET A 297 8.95 -1.54 6.74
C MET A 297 8.96 -3.07 6.69
N ALA A 298 9.85 -3.61 5.85
CA ALA A 298 9.89 -5.04 5.52
C ALA A 298 10.13 -5.97 6.74
N GLY A 299 10.83 -5.50 7.78
CA GLY A 299 11.09 -6.32 8.98
C GLY A 299 10.03 -6.22 10.08
N LEU A 300 8.92 -5.51 9.84
CA LEU A 300 7.75 -5.58 10.71
C LEU A 300 6.82 -6.75 10.31
N PRO A 301 6.04 -7.30 11.26
CA PRO A 301 5.07 -8.35 11.01
C PRO A 301 4.17 -8.09 9.78
N GLY A 302 4.30 -8.92 8.74
CA GLY A 302 3.48 -8.78 7.53
C GLY A 302 4.04 -7.81 6.48
N GLY A 303 5.28 -7.33 6.62
CA GLY A 303 5.88 -6.38 5.65
C GLY A 303 5.12 -5.05 5.63
N GLU A 304 4.92 -4.48 6.82
CA GLU A 304 3.92 -3.45 7.09
C GLU A 304 4.07 -2.24 6.16
N GLN A 305 2.93 -1.79 5.63
CA GLN A 305 2.79 -0.49 4.99
C GLN A 305 2.23 0.53 5.98
N GLY A 306 2.65 1.78 5.83
CA GLY A 306 2.30 2.86 6.72
C GLY A 306 2.39 4.20 6.02
N TRP A 307 1.50 5.11 6.39
CA TRP A 307 1.47 6.46 5.86
C TRP A 307 2.31 7.36 6.76
N MET A 308 3.52 7.70 6.31
CA MET A 308 4.46 8.55 7.03
C MET A 308 4.11 10.02 6.83
N PRO A 309 3.87 10.81 7.88
CA PRO A 309 3.58 12.24 7.75
C PRO A 309 4.86 12.99 7.34
N VAL A 310 4.77 13.83 6.31
CA VAL A 310 5.91 14.52 5.67
C VAL A 310 5.79 16.04 5.60
N ALA A 311 4.57 16.58 5.62
CA ALA A 311 4.34 18.02 5.79
C ALA A 311 3.11 18.27 6.66
N ALA A 312 3.19 19.30 7.51
CA ALA A 312 2.09 19.75 8.35
C ALA A 312 0.93 20.35 7.52
N PRO A 313 -0.27 20.54 8.09
CA PRO A 313 -1.42 21.09 7.38
C PRO A 313 -1.20 22.46 6.73
N GLY A 314 -0.33 23.32 7.29
CA GLY A 314 0.06 24.60 6.68
C GLY A 314 1.09 24.47 5.54
N GLY A 315 1.57 23.26 5.29
CA GLY A 315 2.53 22.93 4.24
C GLY A 315 4.00 23.11 4.62
N THR A 316 4.30 23.23 5.91
CA THR A 316 5.67 23.21 6.45
C THR A 316 6.20 21.77 6.50
N PRO A 317 7.46 21.51 6.08
CA PRO A 317 8.00 20.15 6.10
C PRO A 317 8.24 19.65 7.53
N TYR A 318 7.99 18.37 7.78
CA TYR A 318 8.48 17.72 8.99
C TYR A 318 9.97 17.36 8.84
N SER A 319 10.75 17.51 9.90
CA SER A 319 12.12 16.99 9.94
C SER A 319 12.15 15.46 9.86
N ARG A 320 13.25 14.86 9.39
CA ARG A 320 13.38 13.38 9.33
C ARG A 320 13.09 12.70 10.67
N ALA A 321 13.56 13.28 11.77
CA ALA A 321 13.32 12.74 13.10
C ALA A 321 11.83 12.78 13.49
N GLU A 322 11.09 13.82 13.08
CA GLU A 322 9.64 13.89 13.27
C GLU A 322 8.89 12.90 12.38
N GLN A 323 9.28 12.78 11.11
CA GLN A 323 8.69 11.79 10.19
C GLN A 323 8.79 10.37 10.79
N LEU A 324 9.98 9.99 11.27
CA LEU A 324 10.22 8.70 11.94
C LEU A 324 9.38 8.53 13.22
N ARG A 325 9.35 9.54 14.10
CA ARG A 325 8.64 9.46 15.38
C ARG A 325 7.12 9.43 15.25
N ARG A 326 6.58 10.11 14.23
CA ARG A 326 5.14 10.27 14.00
C ARG A 326 4.55 9.16 13.12
N THR A 327 5.39 8.33 12.49
CA THR A 327 4.89 7.19 11.72
C THR A 327 4.47 6.07 12.66
N HIS A 328 3.26 5.57 12.43
CA HIS A 328 2.71 4.41 13.11
C HIS A 328 2.51 3.28 12.11
N TRP A 329 2.39 2.04 12.59
CA TRP A 329 2.25 0.87 11.74
C TRP A 329 1.30 -0.17 12.33
N PRO A 330 0.56 -0.92 11.49
CA PRO A 330 0.10 -0.50 10.16
C PRO A 330 -0.82 0.73 10.31
N TYR A 331 -0.70 1.71 9.43
CA TYR A 331 -1.38 2.99 9.61
C TYR A 331 -1.77 3.62 8.30
N GLN A 332 -3.07 3.81 8.08
CA GLN A 332 -3.59 4.76 7.11
C GLN A 332 -4.53 5.74 7.80
N PRO A 333 -4.24 7.04 7.84
CA PRO A 333 -5.13 8.03 8.43
C PRO A 333 -6.39 8.17 7.58
N VAL A 334 -7.54 8.21 8.24
CA VAL A 334 -8.82 8.54 7.60
C VAL A 334 -9.62 9.49 8.49
N THR A 335 -10.66 10.12 7.93
CA THR A 335 -11.44 11.15 8.62
C THR A 335 -11.98 10.69 9.99
N GLY A 336 -12.12 11.62 10.94
CA GLY A 336 -12.63 11.33 12.29
C GLY A 336 -11.58 10.79 13.28
N GLY A 337 -10.29 10.88 12.94
CA GLY A 337 -9.21 10.38 13.80
C GLY A 337 -9.14 8.85 13.85
N LEU A 338 -9.75 8.19 12.86
CA LEU A 338 -9.70 6.76 12.67
C LEU A 338 -8.46 6.38 11.84
N ARG A 339 -8.11 5.11 11.91
CA ARG A 339 -7.07 4.49 11.11
C ARG A 339 -7.64 3.33 10.35
N LEU A 340 -7.45 3.29 9.04
CA LEU A 340 -7.72 2.09 8.26
C LEU A 340 -6.51 1.16 8.34
N VAL A 341 -6.78 -0.10 8.65
CA VAL A 341 -5.83 -1.21 8.52
C VAL A 341 -6.41 -2.15 7.48
N SER A 342 -5.58 -2.54 6.51
CA SER A 342 -5.98 -3.37 5.39
C SER A 342 -4.96 -4.47 5.16
N GLU A 343 -5.41 -5.67 4.84
CA GLU A 343 -4.51 -6.76 4.45
C GLU A 343 -5.23 -7.81 3.59
N SER A 344 -4.46 -8.49 2.75
CA SER A 344 -4.90 -9.74 2.13
C SER A 344 -4.63 -10.90 3.08
N TYR A 345 -5.60 -11.80 3.21
CA TYR A 345 -5.43 -13.04 3.96
C TYR A 345 -5.21 -14.21 3.02
N VAL A 346 -4.11 -14.92 3.23
CA VAL A 346 -3.80 -16.20 2.61
C VAL A 346 -3.63 -17.23 3.72
N PRO A 347 -4.38 -18.35 3.71
CA PRO A 347 -4.17 -19.42 4.68
C PRO A 347 -2.71 -19.91 4.67
N PRO A 348 -2.14 -20.29 5.82
CA PRO A 348 -0.80 -20.88 5.84
C PRO A 348 -0.72 -22.16 4.99
N ASP A 349 0.45 -22.38 4.38
CA ASP A 349 0.78 -23.55 3.57
C ASP A 349 -0.04 -23.71 2.28
N THR A 350 -0.69 -22.64 1.79
CA THR A 350 -1.33 -22.62 0.46
C THR A 350 -0.52 -21.79 -0.52
N ASP A 351 -0.17 -22.36 -1.66
CA ASP A 351 0.43 -21.66 -2.80
C ASP A 351 -0.67 -21.17 -3.75
N THR A 352 -1.60 -20.38 -3.20
CA THR A 352 -2.74 -19.84 -3.93
C THR A 352 -2.77 -18.33 -3.74
N ALA A 353 -3.30 -17.63 -4.74
CA ALA A 353 -3.56 -16.21 -4.60
C ALA A 353 -4.55 -15.94 -3.46
N PRO A 354 -4.56 -14.73 -2.88
CA PRO A 354 -5.51 -14.38 -1.83
C PRO A 354 -6.94 -14.39 -2.37
N HIS A 355 -7.87 -14.96 -1.59
CA HIS A 355 -9.31 -14.92 -1.86
C HIS A 355 -10.07 -14.12 -0.80
N GLU A 356 -9.34 -13.49 0.10
CA GLU A 356 -9.89 -12.71 1.19
C GLU A 356 -9.08 -11.44 1.40
N ALA A 357 -9.79 -10.31 1.47
CA ALA A 357 -9.25 -9.04 1.94
C ALA A 357 -9.93 -8.63 3.24
N ARG A 358 -9.16 -8.07 4.17
CA ARG A 358 -9.63 -7.68 5.50
C ARG A 358 -9.40 -6.21 5.71
N PHE A 359 -10.37 -5.58 6.35
CA PHE A 359 -10.34 -4.16 6.65
C PHE A 359 -10.78 -3.93 8.10
N ALA A 360 -10.14 -3.00 8.78
CA ALA A 360 -10.55 -2.55 10.10
C ALA A 360 -10.37 -1.04 10.24
N LEU A 361 -11.39 -0.36 10.77
CA LEU A 361 -11.27 0.99 11.28
C LEU A 361 -10.89 0.91 12.76
N VAL A 362 -9.73 1.47 13.10
CA VAL A 362 -9.17 1.47 14.45
C VAL A 362 -9.23 2.89 15.01
N ASP A 363 -9.78 3.05 16.21
CA ASP A 363 -9.89 4.34 16.88
C ASP A 363 -8.54 4.85 17.43
N ARG A 364 -8.54 6.07 17.97
CA ARG A 364 -7.35 6.68 18.62
C ARG A 364 -6.86 5.89 19.84
N ARG A 365 -7.74 5.15 20.52
CA ARG A 365 -7.41 4.29 21.67
C ARG A 365 -6.81 2.95 21.22
N GLY A 366 -6.87 2.64 19.93
CA GLY A 366 -6.36 1.41 19.33
C GLY A 366 -7.37 0.26 19.30
N ASN A 367 -8.65 0.53 19.53
CA ASN A 367 -9.72 -0.47 19.44
C ASN A 367 -10.27 -0.53 18.02
N VAL A 368 -10.68 -1.73 17.59
CA VAL A 368 -11.41 -1.90 16.33
C VAL A 368 -12.81 -1.33 16.52
N ALA A 369 -13.12 -0.25 15.81
CA ALA A 369 -14.44 0.37 15.78
C ALA A 369 -15.39 -0.37 14.83
N ARG A 370 -14.88 -0.79 13.66
CA ARG A 370 -15.59 -1.60 12.66
C ARG A 370 -14.60 -2.46 11.88
N SER A 371 -15.05 -3.59 11.37
CA SER A 371 -14.22 -4.47 10.55
C SER A 371 -15.03 -5.25 9.52
N TRP A 372 -14.34 -5.63 8.44
CA TRP A 372 -14.91 -6.33 7.29
C TRP A 372 -14.01 -7.48 6.85
N ARG A 373 -14.64 -8.55 6.38
CA ARG A 373 -14.02 -9.61 5.59
C ARG A 373 -14.66 -9.62 4.22
N VAL A 374 -13.88 -9.33 3.19
CA VAL A 374 -14.29 -9.40 1.79
C VAL A 374 -13.81 -10.72 1.23
N LEU A 375 -14.75 -11.58 0.83
CA LEU A 375 -14.48 -12.94 0.35
C LEU A 375 -14.78 -13.06 -1.14
N SER A 376 -13.89 -13.66 -1.91
CA SER A 376 -14.04 -13.85 -3.36
C SER A 376 -13.77 -15.31 -3.75
N ARG A 377 -14.34 -15.74 -4.89
CA ARG A 377 -13.95 -16.98 -5.58
C ARG A 377 -12.94 -16.71 -6.71
N THR A 378 -12.68 -15.45 -7.00
CA THR A 378 -11.63 -14.97 -7.90
C THR A 378 -10.45 -14.48 -7.08
N ASP A 379 -9.26 -14.51 -7.65
CA ASP A 379 -8.04 -14.00 -7.00
C ASP A 379 -8.20 -12.50 -6.71
N LEU A 380 -7.76 -12.10 -5.52
CA LEU A 380 -7.78 -10.72 -5.04
C LEU A 380 -6.38 -10.25 -4.66
N SER A 381 -6.04 -9.02 -5.05
CA SER A 381 -4.93 -8.28 -4.44
C SER A 381 -5.37 -6.92 -3.93
N MET A 382 -4.64 -6.45 -2.91
CA MET A 382 -4.75 -5.07 -2.43
C MET A 382 -4.21 -4.12 -3.51
N ASN A 383 -5.02 -3.16 -3.92
CA ASN A 383 -4.57 -2.11 -4.81
C ASN A 383 -3.99 -0.94 -3.99
N PRO A 384 -2.89 -0.29 -4.42
CA PRO A 384 -2.32 0.91 -3.79
C PRO A 384 -3.16 2.17 -3.99
N THR A 385 -4.49 2.05 -3.95
CA THR A 385 -5.39 3.21 -3.92
C THR A 385 -5.27 3.95 -2.59
N THR A 386 -5.89 5.13 -2.53
CA THR A 386 -5.97 5.95 -1.32
C THR A 386 -7.37 5.88 -0.69
N PRO A 387 -7.73 4.80 0.05
CA PRO A 387 -9.05 4.68 0.68
C PRO A 387 -9.42 5.90 1.55
N GLU A 388 -10.58 6.50 1.35
CA GLU A 388 -11.12 7.57 2.20
C GLU A 388 -12.49 7.14 2.73
N LEU A 389 -12.97 7.83 3.77
CA LEU A 389 -14.34 7.65 4.24
C LEU A 389 -15.30 8.52 3.44
N VAL A 390 -16.29 7.91 2.79
CA VAL A 390 -17.41 8.61 2.15
C VAL A 390 -18.65 8.38 2.99
N GLY A 391 -19.18 9.46 3.58
CA GLY A 391 -20.27 9.37 4.57
C GLY A 391 -19.92 8.49 5.78
N GLY A 392 -18.64 8.44 6.15
CA GLY A 392 -18.13 7.61 7.24
C GLY A 392 -17.80 6.17 6.85
N ASP A 393 -18.10 5.72 5.63
CA ASP A 393 -17.84 4.35 5.18
C ASP A 393 -16.57 4.28 4.32
N PRO A 394 -15.63 3.35 4.59
CA PRO A 394 -14.40 3.27 3.81
C PRO A 394 -14.69 2.79 2.40
N VAL A 395 -14.15 3.54 1.43
CA VAL A 395 -14.13 3.16 0.02
C VAL A 395 -12.80 2.49 -0.26
N VAL A 396 -12.83 1.23 -0.67
CA VAL A 396 -11.65 0.43 -0.93
C VAL A 396 -11.69 -0.10 -2.35
N VAL A 397 -10.51 -0.32 -2.92
CA VAL A 397 -10.36 -0.90 -4.24
C VAL A 397 -9.46 -2.13 -4.13
N LEU A 398 -9.93 -3.20 -4.73
CA LEU A 398 -9.22 -4.47 -4.86
C LEU A 398 -8.98 -4.75 -6.33
N ASP A 399 -7.89 -5.41 -6.67
CA ASP A 399 -7.73 -6.00 -7.99
C ASP A 399 -8.42 -7.37 -7.99
N ALA A 400 -9.25 -7.63 -8.99
CA ALA A 400 -9.69 -8.97 -9.34
C ALA A 400 -8.86 -9.46 -10.53
N THR A 401 -8.24 -10.63 -10.39
CA THR A 401 -7.39 -11.18 -11.43
C THR A 401 -7.73 -12.63 -11.74
N ALA A 402 -7.51 -13.04 -12.98
CA ALA A 402 -7.67 -14.43 -13.40
C ALA A 402 -6.78 -14.75 -14.60
N GLN A 403 -6.19 -15.94 -14.59
CA GLN A 403 -5.58 -16.49 -15.80
C GLN A 403 -6.66 -17.18 -16.63
N SER A 404 -6.80 -16.75 -17.89
CA SER A 404 -7.68 -17.38 -18.88
C SER A 404 -6.89 -17.92 -20.08
N THR A 405 -7.56 -18.65 -20.96
CA THR A 405 -6.99 -19.11 -22.24
C THR A 405 -6.65 -17.96 -23.19
N SER A 406 -7.37 -16.83 -23.09
CA SER A 406 -7.13 -15.62 -23.88
C SER A 406 -6.13 -14.65 -23.25
N GLY A 407 -5.59 -14.96 -22.07
CA GLY A 407 -4.59 -14.16 -21.38
C GLY A 407 -4.93 -13.88 -19.91
N PHE A 408 -4.16 -12.97 -19.31
CA PHE A 408 -4.38 -12.50 -17.95
C PHE A 408 -5.47 -11.43 -17.93
N GLN A 409 -6.52 -11.64 -17.12
CA GLN A 409 -7.60 -10.69 -16.91
C GLN A 409 -7.36 -9.93 -15.62
N TRP A 410 -7.58 -8.61 -15.64
CA TRP A 410 -7.37 -7.72 -14.51
C TRP A 410 -8.35 -6.56 -14.56
N GLU A 411 -9.19 -6.46 -13.52
CA GLU A 411 -10.11 -5.34 -13.30
C GLU A 411 -10.07 -4.87 -11.85
N TYR A 412 -10.53 -3.65 -11.60
CA TYR A 412 -10.72 -3.14 -10.26
C TYR A 412 -12.10 -3.52 -9.75
N VAL A 413 -12.20 -3.84 -8.46
CA VAL A 413 -13.45 -4.00 -7.72
C VAL A 413 -13.50 -2.91 -6.66
N VAL A 414 -14.44 -1.98 -6.84
CA VAL A 414 -14.67 -0.85 -5.94
C VAL A 414 -15.75 -1.25 -4.93
N LEU A 415 -15.49 -1.03 -3.65
CA LEU A 415 -16.42 -1.34 -2.56
C LEU A 415 -16.54 -0.14 -1.62
N ARG A 416 -17.77 0.27 -1.31
CA ARG A 416 -18.06 1.16 -0.18
C ARG A 416 -18.58 0.34 0.99
N LEU A 417 -17.70 0.07 1.95
CA LEU A 417 -17.95 -0.88 3.05
C LEU A 417 -18.79 -0.23 4.16
N SER A 418 -20.06 -0.62 4.26
CA SER A 418 -21.02 -0.11 5.25
C SER A 418 -21.13 -1.03 6.47
N ARG A 419 -21.93 -0.64 7.46
CA ARG A 419 -22.16 -1.46 8.66
C ARG A 419 -22.86 -2.80 8.38
N THR A 420 -23.50 -2.95 7.24
CA THR A 420 -24.30 -4.14 6.88
C THR A 420 -23.71 -4.94 5.72
N GLY A 421 -22.70 -4.42 5.02
CA GLY A 421 -22.10 -5.09 3.87
C GLY A 421 -21.32 -4.12 3.01
N ALA A 422 -21.44 -4.26 1.68
CA ALA A 422 -21.02 -3.25 0.73
C ALA A 422 -22.26 -2.46 0.28
N SER A 423 -22.30 -1.17 0.57
CA SER A 423 -23.36 -0.25 0.12
C SER A 423 -23.23 0.09 -1.36
N GLU A 424 -22.00 0.05 -1.88
CA GLU A 424 -21.70 0.12 -3.30
C GLU A 424 -20.74 -0.99 -3.67
N ARG A 425 -20.95 -1.57 -4.85
CA ARG A 425 -20.10 -2.58 -5.44
C ARG A 425 -20.20 -2.52 -6.96
N PHE A 426 -19.08 -2.22 -7.59
CA PHE A 426 -18.98 -2.26 -9.05
C PHE A 426 -17.55 -2.51 -9.50
N SER A 427 -17.39 -2.77 -10.79
CA SER A 427 -16.10 -3.11 -11.38
C SER A 427 -15.67 -2.04 -12.37
N LEU A 428 -14.37 -1.76 -12.45
CA LEU A 428 -13.80 -0.81 -13.41
C LEU A 428 -12.72 -1.49 -14.23
N ALA A 429 -12.63 -1.12 -15.51
CA ALA A 429 -11.53 -1.56 -16.36
C ALA A 429 -10.22 -0.92 -15.90
N ARG A 430 -9.12 -1.67 -15.91
CA ARG A 430 -7.77 -1.08 -15.79
C ARG A 430 -7.39 -0.50 -17.15
N THR A 431 -7.22 0.82 -17.22
CA THR A 431 -7.12 1.55 -18.50
C THR A 431 -5.96 2.52 -18.57
N VAL A 432 -5.02 2.46 -17.62
CA VAL A 432 -3.74 3.17 -17.69
C VAL A 432 -2.78 2.39 -18.58
N PHE A 433 -2.10 3.10 -19.48
CA PHE A 433 -1.12 2.53 -20.40
C PHE A 433 0.16 2.10 -19.67
N GLY A 434 0.64 0.91 -20.01
CA GLY A 434 1.87 0.35 -19.47
C GLY A 434 1.73 -0.24 -18.07
N ASP A 435 2.86 -0.34 -17.37
CA ASP A 435 2.88 -0.79 -15.98
C ASP A 435 2.40 0.32 -15.07
N ASN A 436 1.20 0.18 -14.49
CA ASN A 436 0.70 1.15 -13.52
C ASN A 436 1.48 1.05 -12.20
N LEU A 437 2.36 2.02 -11.94
CA LEU A 437 3.16 2.14 -10.73
C LEU A 437 2.55 3.10 -9.70
N LEU A 438 1.56 3.91 -10.11
CA LEU A 438 1.01 5.02 -9.32
C LEU A 438 -0.50 4.86 -9.10
N ALA A 439 -1.07 5.69 -8.23
CA ALA A 439 -2.50 5.67 -7.95
C ALA A 439 -3.29 6.35 -9.08
N ASP A 440 -3.98 5.53 -9.88
CA ASP A 440 -4.87 5.93 -10.98
C ASP A 440 -6.33 6.07 -10.55
N LEU A 441 -6.62 5.85 -9.26
CA LEU A 441 -7.93 5.98 -8.63
C LEU A 441 -7.84 6.85 -7.37
N ARG A 442 -8.73 7.85 -7.25
CA ARG A 442 -8.76 8.77 -6.10
C ARG A 442 -10.17 9.11 -5.68
N ILE A 443 -10.37 9.31 -4.38
CA ILE A 443 -11.60 9.91 -3.84
C ILE A 443 -11.44 11.43 -3.88
N GLY A 444 -12.33 12.11 -4.57
CA GLY A 444 -12.36 13.57 -4.65
C GLY A 444 -12.94 14.21 -3.38
N PRO A 445 -12.82 15.54 -3.24
CA PRO A 445 -13.38 16.27 -2.08
C PRO A 445 -14.90 16.19 -2.00
N ASP A 446 -15.57 15.84 -3.09
CA ASP A 446 -17.01 15.64 -3.19
C ASP A 446 -17.43 14.20 -2.84
N GLY A 447 -16.49 13.36 -2.40
CA GLY A 447 -16.74 11.97 -2.04
C GLY A 447 -17.00 11.04 -3.22
N ALA A 448 -16.80 11.50 -4.47
CA ALA A 448 -16.88 10.65 -5.66
C ALA A 448 -15.56 9.92 -5.93
N LEU A 449 -15.64 8.80 -6.64
CA LEU A 449 -14.45 8.12 -7.16
C LEU A 449 -14.06 8.72 -8.51
N TYR A 450 -12.78 8.97 -8.69
CA TYR A 450 -12.19 9.42 -9.95
C TYR A 450 -11.21 8.37 -10.46
N GLN A 451 -11.21 8.13 -11.77
CA GLN A 451 -10.31 7.20 -12.43
C GLN A 451 -9.60 7.86 -13.60
N LEU A 452 -8.29 7.65 -13.69
CA LEU A 452 -7.49 7.94 -14.86
C LEU A 452 -7.49 6.76 -15.84
N ALA A 453 -7.74 7.06 -17.11
CA ALA A 453 -7.49 6.18 -18.25
C ALA A 453 -6.48 6.87 -19.18
N SER A 454 -5.51 6.14 -19.69
CA SER A 454 -4.50 6.66 -20.62
C SER A 454 -4.14 5.61 -21.67
N ALA A 455 -4.07 5.99 -22.94
CA ALA A 455 -3.47 5.19 -24.01
C ALA A 455 -3.00 6.06 -25.19
N PRO A 456 -1.96 5.65 -25.93
CA PRO A 456 -1.52 6.36 -27.14
C PRO A 456 -2.61 6.50 -28.21
N SER A 457 -3.61 5.60 -28.23
CA SER A 457 -4.70 5.62 -29.22
C SER A 457 -5.80 6.65 -28.93
N PHE A 458 -6.00 7.05 -27.67
CA PHE A 458 -7.08 7.98 -27.29
C PHE A 458 -6.63 9.15 -26.40
N GLY A 459 -5.38 9.18 -25.97
CA GLY A 459 -4.88 10.19 -25.03
C GLY A 459 -5.18 9.85 -23.58
N VAL A 460 -5.70 10.82 -22.84
CA VAL A 460 -6.07 10.71 -21.42
C VAL A 460 -7.53 11.06 -21.24
N VAL A 461 -8.20 10.30 -20.37
CA VAL A 461 -9.55 10.56 -19.90
C VAL A 461 -9.57 10.38 -18.38
N ILE A 462 -10.03 11.38 -17.65
CA ILE A 462 -10.33 11.24 -16.21
C ILE A 462 -11.84 11.24 -16.04
N SER A 463 -12.34 10.17 -15.43
CA SER A 463 -13.76 9.92 -15.24
C SER A 463 -14.16 10.00 -13.78
N ARG A 464 -15.38 10.46 -13.52
CA ARG A 464 -16.01 10.56 -12.18
C ARG A 464 -17.15 9.55 -12.06
N TYR A 465 -17.19 8.85 -10.95
CA TYR A 465 -18.19 7.82 -10.60
C TYR A 465 -18.88 8.21 -9.29
N SER A 466 -20.22 8.08 -9.27
CA SER A 466 -20.97 8.23 -8.03
C SER A 466 -20.69 7.07 -7.08
N LEU A 467 -20.60 7.36 -5.79
CA LEU A 467 -20.54 6.37 -4.70
C LEU A 467 -21.80 6.44 -3.81
N GLU A 468 -22.82 7.16 -4.27
CA GLU A 468 -24.13 7.19 -3.65
C GLU A 468 -25.00 6.10 -4.27
N GLY A 469 -25.54 5.24 -3.39
CA GLY A 469 -26.60 4.27 -3.67
C GLY A 469 -27.54 4.75 -4.75
N ARG A 470 -27.78 3.95 -5.79
CA ARG A 470 -29.10 3.97 -6.42
C ARG A 470 -30.09 3.60 -5.31
N ARG A 471 -30.77 4.61 -4.75
CA ARG A 471 -31.83 4.41 -3.76
C ARG A 471 -32.96 3.60 -4.36
#